data_AF-A0A085LHZ1-F1
#
_entry.id   AF-A0A085LHZ1-F1
#
_cell.length_a   1.000
_cell.length_b   1.000
_cell.length_c   1.000
_cell.angle_alpha   90.00
_cell.angle_beta   90.00
_cell.angle_gamma   90.00
#
_symmetry.space_group_name_H-M   'P 1'
#
loop_
_entity.id
_entity.type
_entity.pdbx_description
1 polymer ?
#
loop_
_entity_poly.entity_id
_entity_poly.type
_entity_poly.pdbx_seq_one_letter_code
_entity_poly.pdbx_strand_id
1 'polypeptide(L)'
;MRWDGQVLGADDGALPGLERVGLVRSVRTPEFAGITFHEVTAKSALSKVPAMSRMPFRWTVNPYRGCSHACSYCLAPATPVLLADGAQRPIGELRVGDEIVGTVPHGAYRRYVRTRVLDRWTTRKRAYRVTLADGTRLVASGDHRFLTERGWRHVVGGAGHRARLALGDVLVGPGAAALAEGRPVLDGQDVTGGEALRVDSLEALDGPGETTELVDITTGTRDFVAAGVVSHNCFARPTHQYLDLDAGEDFDREVVVKVNVDDVLRAELARPSWAREAVALGTNTDPYQRAEGRYRLMPGIIDALAGSGTPLSVLTKGTLLRRDLPLLVDAASRVEVGIGVSLALLDPELQASVEPGTPSPRARLDLVRTVREAGLPCGVMVAPVLPWLTDSTRALTELLDAVKDAGATGVTVLPLHLKPGTREWYMGWLAREHPRLVPGYERVYARGTYASTAYRSWLWDRVRPMLEARGFGVAGHRGPAGVEGRFRRGEPGDRHRRSGPPTDGAYPAGSLAVDPAPQDARDGHGGALAGMPVDGGGLDVVGGGVEQVLF
;
A
#
# COMPACT_ATOMS: atom_id res chain seq x y z
N MET A 1 12.13 13.48 -9.53
CA MET A 1 11.54 13.29 -10.86
C MET A 1 12.14 12.03 -11.47
N ARG A 2 11.42 10.89 -11.49
CA ARG A 2 11.94 9.61 -12.00
C ARG A 2 10.93 8.86 -12.88
N TRP A 3 10.06 9.56 -13.63
CA TRP A 3 9.29 9.01 -14.77
C TRP A 3 8.78 10.09 -15.77
N ASP A 4 9.38 11.29 -15.87
CA ASP A 4 8.88 12.41 -16.72
C ASP A 4 9.11 12.26 -18.23
N GLY A 5 9.42 11.07 -18.74
CA GLY A 5 10.00 10.91 -20.07
C GLY A 5 9.07 10.43 -21.19
N GLN A 6 7.74 10.40 -21.02
CA GLN A 6 6.85 9.80 -22.04
C GLN A 6 5.58 10.63 -22.28
N VAL A 7 5.67 11.61 -23.19
CA VAL A 7 4.52 12.32 -23.76
C VAL A 7 4.55 12.13 -25.28
N LEU A 8 3.46 11.65 -25.88
CA LEU A 8 3.17 11.79 -27.32
C LEU A 8 1.65 12.03 -27.52
N GLY A 9 1.31 13.06 -28.27
CA GLY A 9 -0.05 13.62 -28.41
C GLY A 9 -0.90 13.06 -29.58
N ALA A 10 -2.08 13.69 -29.72
CA ALA A 10 -3.17 13.54 -30.70
C ALA A 10 -4.17 12.37 -30.51
N ASP A 11 -5.44 12.69 -30.80
CA ASP A 11 -6.72 12.21 -30.26
C ASP A 11 -7.67 11.74 -31.37
N ASP A 12 -8.25 10.54 -31.21
CA ASP A 12 -9.11 9.85 -32.19
C ASP A 12 -10.12 8.89 -31.49
N GLY A 13 -11.03 9.39 -30.66
CA GLY A 13 -12.38 8.78 -30.51
C GLY A 13 -12.55 7.40 -29.85
N ALA A 14 -11.56 6.89 -29.11
CA ALA A 14 -11.70 5.79 -28.15
C ALA A 14 -10.93 6.13 -26.86
N LEU A 15 -11.25 5.45 -25.73
CA LEU A 15 -10.63 5.77 -24.43
C LEU A 15 -9.10 5.90 -24.58
N PRO A 16 -8.50 7.07 -24.29
CA PRO A 16 -7.08 7.32 -24.53
C PRO A 16 -6.22 6.24 -23.84
N GLY A 17 -4.99 6.00 -24.32
CA GLY A 17 -4.02 5.15 -23.60
C GLY A 17 -4.11 3.66 -23.88
N LEU A 18 -5.24 2.98 -23.63
CA LEU A 18 -5.36 1.52 -23.75
C LEU A 18 -5.23 1.01 -25.20
N GLU A 19 -5.74 1.73 -26.19
CA GLU A 19 -5.52 1.40 -27.61
C GLU A 19 -4.05 1.50 -28.01
N ARG A 20 -3.31 2.45 -27.43
CA ARG A 20 -1.85 2.57 -27.64
C ARG A 20 -1.07 1.39 -27.05
N VAL A 21 -1.66 0.69 -26.07
CA VAL A 21 -1.14 -0.54 -25.45
C VAL A 21 -1.71 -1.81 -26.11
N GLY A 22 -2.49 -1.69 -27.19
CA GLY A 22 -2.99 -2.85 -27.93
C GLY A 22 -4.13 -3.59 -27.25
N LEU A 23 -5.07 -2.86 -26.64
CA LEU A 23 -6.31 -3.41 -26.08
C LEU A 23 -7.00 -4.35 -27.07
N VAL A 24 -7.27 -5.57 -26.60
CA VAL A 24 -8.01 -6.61 -27.31
C VAL A 24 -9.48 -6.54 -26.94
N ARG A 25 -9.78 -6.59 -25.64
CA ARG A 25 -11.14 -6.50 -25.08
C ARG A 25 -11.12 -6.28 -23.58
N SER A 26 -12.23 -5.81 -23.04
CA SER A 26 -12.49 -5.77 -21.61
C SER A 26 -13.46 -6.88 -21.21
N VAL A 27 -13.13 -7.65 -20.17
CA VAL A 27 -13.91 -8.82 -19.73
C VAL A 27 -14.36 -8.62 -18.28
N ARG A 28 -15.67 -8.73 -18.03
CA ARG A 28 -16.25 -8.81 -16.69
C ARG A 28 -16.75 -10.22 -16.46
N THR A 29 -16.41 -10.81 -15.31
CA THR A 29 -16.66 -12.24 -15.06
C THR A 29 -17.37 -12.43 -13.72
N PRO A 30 -18.42 -13.26 -13.63
CA PRO A 30 -19.14 -13.51 -12.38
C PRO A 30 -18.25 -13.99 -11.24
N GLU A 31 -17.19 -14.77 -11.54
CA GLU A 31 -16.26 -15.33 -10.56
C GLU A 31 -15.36 -14.26 -9.91
N PHE A 32 -15.29 -13.07 -10.51
CA PHE A 32 -14.53 -11.91 -10.04
C PHE A 32 -15.46 -10.70 -10.00
N ALA A 33 -16.55 -10.84 -9.25
CA ALA A 33 -17.59 -9.81 -9.13
C ALA A 33 -16.97 -8.45 -8.77
N GLY A 34 -17.20 -7.46 -9.63
CA GLY A 34 -16.62 -6.12 -9.49
C GLY A 34 -15.16 -6.02 -9.95
N ILE A 35 -14.67 -6.90 -10.81
CA ILE A 35 -13.38 -6.75 -11.51
C ILE A 35 -13.62 -6.83 -13.02
N THR A 36 -13.17 -5.81 -13.76
CA THR A 36 -12.97 -5.80 -15.21
C THR A 36 -11.51 -6.15 -15.53
N PHE A 37 -11.30 -7.08 -16.43
CA PHE A 37 -9.97 -7.39 -16.96
C PHE A 37 -9.79 -6.73 -18.32
N HIS A 38 -8.73 -5.94 -18.49
CA HIS A 38 -8.39 -5.32 -19.77
C HIS A 38 -7.35 -6.17 -20.45
N GLU A 39 -7.80 -7.05 -21.34
CA GLU A 39 -6.92 -7.91 -22.11
C GLU A 39 -6.21 -7.05 -23.16
N VAL A 40 -4.89 -6.97 -23.08
CA VAL A 40 -4.04 -6.21 -23.99
C VAL A 40 -3.00 -7.12 -24.65
N THR A 41 -2.59 -6.77 -25.87
CA THR A 41 -1.42 -7.36 -26.51
C THR A 41 -0.16 -6.63 -26.08
N ALA A 42 0.73 -7.34 -25.40
CA ALA A 42 2.05 -6.83 -25.11
C ALA A 42 2.88 -6.75 -26.41
N LYS A 43 3.60 -5.64 -26.58
CA LYS A 43 4.69 -5.52 -27.58
C LYS A 43 6.02 -6.05 -27.06
N SER A 44 6.16 -6.14 -25.73
CA SER A 44 7.34 -6.66 -25.04
C SER A 44 6.95 -7.27 -23.70
N ALA A 45 7.57 -8.40 -23.36
CA ALA A 45 7.35 -9.10 -22.11
C ALA A 45 8.47 -8.79 -21.10
N LEU A 46 9.72 -8.73 -21.57
CA LEU A 46 10.91 -8.45 -20.76
C LEU A 46 11.04 -6.96 -20.46
N SER A 47 11.04 -6.61 -19.18
CA SER A 47 11.33 -5.25 -18.71
C SER A 47 12.71 -5.20 -18.06
N LYS A 48 13.56 -4.28 -18.53
CA LYS A 48 14.91 -4.12 -17.98
C LYS A 48 14.85 -3.40 -16.64
N VAL A 49 15.50 -3.97 -15.64
CA VAL A 49 15.71 -3.32 -14.35
C VAL A 49 16.83 -2.27 -14.52
N PRO A 50 16.62 -1.00 -14.11
CA PRO A 50 17.64 0.04 -14.27
C PRO A 50 18.97 -0.36 -13.62
N ALA A 51 20.10 -0.02 -14.26
CA ALA A 51 21.44 -0.40 -13.80
C ALA A 51 21.78 0.08 -12.37
N MET A 52 21.15 1.16 -11.91
CA MET A 52 21.29 1.68 -10.55
C MET A 52 20.57 0.83 -9.49
N SER A 53 19.70 -0.09 -9.90
CA SER A 53 19.03 -1.04 -9.01
C SER A 53 20.02 -2.11 -8.56
N ARG A 54 19.98 -2.48 -7.29
CA ARG A 54 20.89 -3.48 -6.74
C ARG A 54 20.23 -4.82 -6.50
N MET A 55 19.02 -4.97 -7.04
CA MET A 55 18.41 -6.29 -7.17
C MET A 55 19.39 -7.22 -7.90
N PRO A 56 19.47 -8.51 -7.52
CA PRO A 56 20.43 -9.45 -8.08
C PRO A 56 20.10 -9.85 -9.54
N PHE A 57 18.98 -9.39 -10.08
CA PHE A 57 18.51 -9.63 -11.44
C PHE A 57 18.47 -8.35 -12.27
N ARG A 58 18.46 -8.50 -13.60
CA ARG A 58 18.46 -7.39 -14.56
C ARG A 58 17.20 -7.33 -15.42
N TRP A 59 16.33 -8.33 -15.31
CA TRP A 59 15.11 -8.43 -16.10
C TRP A 59 13.93 -8.86 -15.23
N THR A 60 12.74 -8.43 -15.62
CA THR A 60 11.48 -8.83 -14.99
C THR A 60 10.37 -9.00 -16.01
N VAL A 61 9.44 -9.90 -15.71
CA VAL A 61 8.20 -10.08 -16.46
C VAL A 61 7.04 -9.76 -15.52
N ASN A 62 6.11 -8.93 -15.99
CA ASN A 62 4.89 -8.58 -15.26
C ASN A 62 3.70 -8.83 -16.19
N PRO A 63 2.95 -9.94 -15.99
CA PRO A 63 1.78 -10.28 -16.81
C PRO A 63 0.56 -9.40 -16.49
N TYR A 64 0.51 -8.83 -15.29
CA TYR A 64 -0.61 -8.03 -14.78
C TYR A 64 -0.20 -6.60 -14.43
N ARG A 65 -1.11 -5.63 -14.58
CA ARG A 65 -1.05 -4.30 -13.93
C ARG A 65 -2.37 -4.02 -13.20
N GLY A 66 -2.33 -3.54 -11.96
CA GLY A 66 -3.48 -3.46 -11.04
C GLY A 66 -3.42 -4.51 -9.92
N CYS A 67 -4.16 -4.29 -8.83
CA CYS A 67 -4.11 -5.13 -7.63
C CYS A 67 -5.47 -5.19 -6.93
N SER A 68 -6.10 -6.37 -6.88
CA SER A 68 -7.45 -6.59 -6.34
C SER A 68 -7.56 -6.61 -4.80
N HIS A 69 -6.78 -5.80 -4.08
CA HIS A 69 -6.66 -5.83 -2.60
C HIS A 69 -7.32 -4.62 -1.86
N ALA A 70 -8.21 -3.87 -2.54
CA ALA A 70 -9.11 -2.70 -2.29
C ALA A 70 -9.41 -1.98 -0.93
N CYS A 71 -9.68 -0.65 -0.99
CA CYS A 71 -10.37 0.22 0.03
C CYS A 71 -11.18 1.38 -0.65
N SER A 72 -12.46 1.68 -0.29
CA SER A 72 -13.33 2.67 -1.02
C SER A 72 -14.35 3.47 -0.15
N TYR A 73 -14.64 4.77 -0.39
CA TYR A 73 -15.46 5.66 0.47
C TYR A 73 -16.76 6.21 -0.19
N CYS A 74 -17.90 5.51 -0.16
CA CYS A 74 -19.03 5.82 -1.08
C CYS A 74 -20.28 6.47 -0.42
N LEU A 75 -21.06 7.23 -1.20
CA LEU A 75 -22.33 7.96 -0.88
C LEU A 75 -23.50 7.51 -1.78
N ALA A 76 -24.76 7.75 -1.43
CA ALA A 76 -25.88 7.39 -2.32
C ALA A 76 -25.92 8.25 -3.61
N PRO A 77 -26.33 7.70 -4.77
CA PRO A 77 -26.35 8.41 -6.05
C PRO A 77 -27.11 9.74 -6.03
N ALA A 78 -28.18 9.82 -5.23
CA ALA A 78 -29.03 11.02 -5.10
C ALA A 78 -28.40 12.13 -4.23
N THR A 79 -27.24 11.89 -3.59
CA THR A 79 -26.61 12.86 -2.69
C THR A 79 -26.21 14.10 -3.48
N PRO A 80 -26.73 15.31 -3.17
CA PRO A 80 -26.35 16.51 -3.90
C PRO A 80 -24.92 16.94 -3.58
N VAL A 81 -24.17 17.36 -4.58
CA VAL A 81 -22.81 17.91 -4.47
C VAL A 81 -22.83 19.36 -4.92
N LEU A 82 -22.11 20.20 -4.17
CA LEU A 82 -22.01 21.63 -4.47
C LEU A 82 -21.03 21.87 -5.62
N LEU A 83 -21.53 22.42 -6.72
CA LEU A 83 -20.73 22.87 -7.85
C LEU A 83 -20.00 24.18 -7.50
N ALA A 84 -18.87 24.44 -8.16
CA ALA A 84 -18.07 25.66 -7.94
C ALA A 84 -18.84 26.94 -8.27
N ASP A 85 -19.88 26.80 -9.08
CA ASP A 85 -20.75 27.87 -9.51
C ASP A 85 -21.88 28.12 -8.49
N GLY A 86 -22.04 27.27 -7.47
CA GLY A 86 -23.01 27.36 -6.40
C GLY A 86 -24.31 26.55 -6.64
N ALA A 87 -24.49 25.94 -7.80
CA ALA A 87 -25.59 25.00 -8.02
C ALA A 87 -25.32 23.64 -7.34
N GLN A 88 -26.36 22.82 -7.23
CA GLN A 88 -26.23 21.45 -6.71
C GLN A 88 -26.55 20.44 -7.81
N ARG A 89 -25.79 19.34 -7.83
CA ARG A 89 -26.06 18.20 -8.71
C ARG A 89 -25.92 16.89 -7.94
N PRO A 90 -26.82 15.91 -8.11
CA PRO A 90 -26.62 14.58 -7.53
C PRO A 90 -25.25 14.00 -7.90
N ILE A 91 -24.58 13.35 -6.95
CA ILE A 91 -23.26 12.75 -7.15
C ILE A 91 -23.29 11.71 -8.28
N GLY A 92 -24.41 10.99 -8.44
CA GLY A 92 -24.64 10.05 -9.55
C GLY A 92 -24.79 10.71 -10.92
N GLU A 93 -24.93 12.02 -10.99
CA GLU A 93 -25.04 12.80 -12.23
C GLU A 93 -23.78 13.61 -12.55
N LEU A 94 -22.83 13.72 -11.62
CA LEU A 94 -21.55 14.40 -11.84
C LEU A 94 -20.71 13.72 -12.93
N ARG A 95 -19.92 14.49 -13.66
CA ARG A 95 -19.02 14.02 -14.71
C ARG A 95 -17.59 14.45 -14.40
N VAL A 96 -16.62 13.69 -14.91
CA VAL A 96 -15.21 14.09 -14.87
C VAL A 96 -15.05 15.47 -15.52
N GLY A 97 -14.30 16.35 -14.86
CA GLY A 97 -14.10 17.73 -15.27
C GLY A 97 -15.10 18.74 -14.68
N ASP A 98 -16.24 18.29 -14.12
CA ASP A 98 -17.17 19.18 -13.41
C ASP A 98 -16.43 19.93 -12.30
N GLU A 99 -16.60 21.25 -12.25
CA GLU A 99 -16.03 22.08 -11.19
C GLU A 99 -16.94 22.04 -9.96
N ILE A 100 -16.38 21.63 -8.83
CA ILE A 100 -17.07 21.48 -7.56
C ILE A 100 -16.32 22.20 -6.44
N VAL A 101 -16.94 22.26 -5.27
CA VAL A 101 -16.33 22.85 -4.08
C VAL A 101 -15.66 21.77 -3.25
N GLY A 102 -14.36 21.93 -3.04
CA GLY A 102 -13.55 21.18 -2.07
C GLY A 102 -12.99 22.12 -1.01
N THR A 103 -12.04 21.63 -0.20
CA THR A 103 -11.43 22.43 0.86
C THR A 103 -9.91 22.21 0.96
N VAL A 104 -9.18 23.24 1.40
CA VAL A 104 -7.74 23.15 1.67
C VAL A 104 -7.43 23.62 3.09
N PRO A 105 -6.40 23.06 3.75
CA PRO A 105 -5.94 23.58 5.04
C PRO A 105 -5.53 25.07 4.95
N HIS A 106 -5.97 25.85 5.94
CA HIS A 106 -5.60 27.25 6.12
C HIS A 106 -5.39 27.54 7.63
N GLY A 107 -4.15 27.37 8.11
CA GLY A 107 -3.84 27.48 9.54
C GLY A 107 -4.54 26.39 10.36
N ALA A 108 -5.28 26.80 11.39
CA ALA A 108 -6.09 25.90 12.22
C ALA A 108 -7.45 25.51 11.58
N TYR A 109 -7.81 26.15 10.47
CA TYR A 109 -9.11 25.98 9.80
C TYR A 109 -8.90 25.42 8.39
N ARG A 110 -10.00 25.21 7.66
CA ARG A 110 -9.97 24.91 6.22
C ARG A 110 -10.70 26.01 5.49
N ARG A 111 -10.36 26.22 4.22
CA ARG A 111 -11.08 27.14 3.34
C ARG A 111 -11.67 26.39 2.16
N TYR A 112 -12.84 26.82 1.71
CA TYR A 112 -13.41 26.30 0.47
C TYR A 112 -12.57 26.77 -0.71
N VAL A 113 -12.35 25.85 -1.65
CA VAL A 113 -11.70 26.17 -2.92
C VAL A 113 -12.40 25.44 -4.05
N ARG A 114 -12.31 26.01 -5.25
CA ARG A 114 -12.72 25.29 -6.46
C ARG A 114 -11.80 24.10 -6.72
N THR A 115 -12.39 22.99 -7.09
CA THR A 115 -11.68 21.78 -7.52
C THR A 115 -12.44 21.12 -8.66
N ARG A 116 -11.86 20.10 -9.28
CA ARG A 116 -12.49 19.32 -10.35
C ARG A 116 -12.79 17.91 -9.88
N VAL A 117 -13.88 17.35 -10.36
CA VAL A 117 -14.09 15.90 -10.37
C VAL A 117 -13.02 15.30 -11.28
N LEU A 118 -12.14 14.50 -10.71
CA LEU A 118 -11.08 13.80 -11.42
C LEU A 118 -11.54 12.42 -11.89
N ASP A 119 -12.41 11.77 -11.12
CA ASP A 119 -13.04 10.51 -11.51
C ASP A 119 -14.34 10.24 -10.75
N ARG A 120 -15.16 9.28 -11.22
CA ARG A 120 -16.45 8.86 -10.67
C ARG A 120 -16.67 7.36 -10.88
N TRP A 121 -17.18 6.69 -9.84
CA TRP A 121 -17.58 5.28 -9.96
C TRP A 121 -18.72 4.85 -9.04
N THR A 122 -19.22 3.62 -9.24
CA THR A 122 -20.35 3.03 -8.50
C THR A 122 -19.98 1.69 -7.84
N THR A 123 -20.40 1.48 -6.60
CA THR A 123 -20.20 0.25 -5.84
C THR A 123 -21.49 -0.23 -5.18
N ARG A 124 -21.53 -1.48 -4.74
CA ARG A 124 -22.59 -2.00 -3.86
C ARG A 124 -22.02 -2.37 -2.50
N LYS A 125 -22.53 -1.75 -1.44
CA LYS A 125 -22.09 -1.98 -0.05
C LYS A 125 -23.27 -1.80 0.91
N ARG A 126 -23.08 -2.26 2.14
CA ARG A 126 -23.98 -1.91 3.24
C ARG A 126 -23.97 -0.39 3.46
N ALA A 127 -25.15 0.21 3.40
CA ALA A 127 -25.36 1.63 3.57
C ALA A 127 -25.94 1.97 4.95
N TYR A 128 -25.61 3.16 5.41
CA TYR A 128 -26.06 3.74 6.66
C TYR A 128 -26.58 5.14 6.38
N ARG A 129 -27.67 5.51 7.06
CA ARG A 129 -28.23 6.86 7.05
C ARG A 129 -27.77 7.60 8.28
N VAL A 130 -27.12 8.74 8.07
CA VAL A 130 -26.85 9.75 9.09
C VAL A 130 -27.90 10.85 8.95
N THR A 131 -28.60 11.18 10.04
CA THR A 131 -29.54 12.30 10.07
C THR A 131 -28.96 13.42 10.93
N LEU A 132 -28.96 14.64 10.40
CA LEU A 132 -28.52 15.83 11.12
C LEU A 132 -29.71 16.58 11.74
N ALA A 133 -29.43 17.45 12.71
CA ALA A 133 -30.43 18.22 13.45
C ALA A 133 -31.29 19.15 12.57
N ASP A 134 -30.77 19.61 11.44
CA ASP A 134 -31.51 20.38 10.44
C ASP A 134 -32.42 19.53 9.53
N GLY A 135 -32.45 18.21 9.74
CA GLY A 135 -33.21 17.25 8.94
C GLY A 135 -32.47 16.70 7.73
N THR A 136 -31.23 17.12 7.47
CA THR A 136 -30.39 16.59 6.38
C THR A 136 -30.15 15.09 6.56
N ARG A 137 -30.32 14.32 5.48
CA ARG A 137 -30.11 12.86 5.47
C ARG A 137 -28.97 12.49 4.52
N LEU A 138 -27.91 11.95 5.08
CA LEU A 138 -26.74 11.48 4.35
C LEU A 138 -26.78 9.95 4.28
N VAL A 139 -26.75 9.37 3.09
CA VAL A 139 -26.67 7.91 2.93
C VAL A 139 -25.28 7.55 2.42
N ALA A 140 -24.57 6.72 3.18
CA ALA A 140 -23.15 6.47 2.97
C ALA A 140 -22.75 5.05 3.36
N SER A 141 -21.64 4.57 2.79
CA SER A 141 -20.98 3.33 3.23
C SER A 141 -20.39 3.48 4.64
N GLY A 142 -20.27 2.37 5.37
CA GLY A 142 -19.82 2.42 6.76
C GLY A 142 -18.39 2.92 6.98
N ASP A 143 -17.55 2.80 5.95
CA ASP A 143 -16.18 3.29 5.89
C ASP A 143 -16.08 4.74 5.40
N HIS A 144 -17.14 5.35 4.87
CA HIS A 144 -17.18 6.75 4.44
C HIS A 144 -16.88 7.71 5.60
N ARG A 145 -16.26 8.87 5.32
CA ARG A 145 -15.87 9.85 6.34
C ARG A 145 -16.41 11.24 6.06
N PHE A 146 -16.94 11.85 7.11
CA PHE A 146 -17.31 13.25 7.13
C PHE A 146 -16.37 14.05 8.03
N LEU A 147 -16.11 15.30 7.67
CA LEU A 147 -15.33 16.20 8.51
C LEU A 147 -16.24 16.76 9.60
N THR A 148 -15.78 16.68 10.84
CA THR A 148 -16.41 17.28 12.01
C THR A 148 -15.52 18.38 12.58
N GLU A 149 -16.05 19.16 13.52
CA GLU A 149 -15.24 20.13 14.30
C GLU A 149 -14.07 19.45 15.05
N ARG A 150 -14.17 18.13 15.26
CA ARG A 150 -13.16 17.29 15.92
C ARG A 150 -12.33 16.46 14.93
N GLY A 151 -12.36 16.81 13.65
CA GLY A 151 -11.67 16.11 12.56
C GLY A 151 -12.52 15.05 11.85
N TRP A 152 -11.87 14.22 11.04
CA TRP A 152 -12.57 13.23 10.20
C TRP A 152 -13.13 12.07 11.02
N ARG A 153 -14.42 11.75 10.82
CA ARG A 153 -15.12 10.65 11.49
C ARG A 153 -15.75 9.71 10.47
N HIS A 154 -15.64 8.40 10.70
CA HIS A 154 -16.29 7.39 9.86
C HIS A 154 -17.77 7.28 10.20
N VAL A 155 -18.61 6.86 9.26
CA VAL A 155 -20.04 6.70 9.50
C VAL A 155 -20.32 5.70 10.61
N VAL A 156 -19.90 4.43 10.46
CA VAL A 156 -19.93 3.44 11.55
C VAL A 156 -18.55 2.93 11.93
N GLY A 157 -17.58 3.02 11.01
CA GLY A 157 -16.32 2.29 11.14
C GLY A 157 -16.50 0.79 10.87
N GLY A 158 -15.40 0.10 10.54
CA GLY A 158 -15.37 -1.37 10.45
C GLY A 158 -15.18 -2.00 11.84
N ALA A 159 -14.88 -3.30 11.90
CA ALA A 159 -14.43 -3.94 13.13
C ALA A 159 -13.11 -3.27 13.59
N GLY A 160 -13.18 -2.41 14.63
CA GLY A 160 -12.05 -1.65 15.18
C GLY A 160 -12.44 -0.26 15.71
N HIS A 161 -11.60 0.32 16.59
CA HIS A 161 -11.82 1.62 17.27
C HIS A 161 -11.58 2.84 16.37
N ARG A 162 -12.11 2.83 15.14
CA ARG A 162 -12.09 4.01 14.28
C ARG A 162 -12.95 5.09 14.90
N ALA A 163 -12.46 6.33 14.91
CA ALA A 163 -13.25 7.49 15.29
C ALA A 163 -14.47 7.55 14.36
N ARG A 164 -15.59 7.07 14.88
CA ARG A 164 -16.89 7.01 14.21
C ARG A 164 -17.71 8.22 14.62
N LEU A 165 -18.71 8.55 13.82
CA LEU A 165 -19.72 9.51 14.19
C LEU A 165 -20.42 9.02 15.45
N ALA A 166 -20.46 9.88 16.45
CA ALA A 166 -21.31 9.74 17.60
C ALA A 166 -22.50 10.69 17.47
N LEU A 167 -23.60 10.36 18.14
CA LEU A 167 -24.69 11.32 18.34
C LEU A 167 -24.12 12.56 19.03
N GLY A 168 -24.48 13.73 18.52
CA GLY A 168 -23.95 15.01 19.01
C GLY A 168 -22.67 15.49 18.32
N ASP A 169 -22.00 14.70 17.48
CA ASP A 169 -20.88 15.22 16.68
C ASP A 169 -21.38 16.28 15.68
N VAL A 170 -20.67 17.40 15.56
CA VAL A 170 -21.02 18.49 14.64
C VAL A 170 -20.20 18.39 13.36
N LEU A 171 -20.87 18.13 12.24
CA LEU A 171 -20.24 18.15 10.91
C LEU A 171 -19.95 19.59 10.49
N VAL A 172 -18.97 19.76 9.60
CA VAL A 172 -18.62 21.08 9.05
C VAL A 172 -18.98 21.17 7.58
N GLY A 173 -19.37 22.36 7.14
CA GLY A 173 -19.85 22.62 5.79
C GLY A 173 -20.84 23.78 5.77
N PRO A 174 -21.34 24.19 4.59
CA PRO A 174 -22.29 25.29 4.48
C PRO A 174 -23.69 24.94 5.04
N GLY A 175 -24.03 23.65 5.16
CA GLY A 175 -25.35 23.16 5.56
C GLY A 175 -26.39 23.21 4.44
N ALA A 176 -27.41 22.33 4.52
CA ALA A 176 -28.36 22.16 3.42
C ALA A 176 -29.21 23.42 3.15
N ALA A 177 -29.52 24.21 4.18
CA ALA A 177 -30.25 25.46 4.06
C ALA A 177 -29.48 26.52 3.25
N ALA A 178 -28.18 26.70 3.53
CA ALA A 178 -27.34 27.62 2.75
C ALA A 178 -27.17 27.18 1.30
N LEU A 179 -27.29 25.87 1.03
CA LEU A 179 -27.33 25.35 -0.34
C LEU A 179 -28.69 25.52 -1.03
N ALA A 180 -29.76 25.79 -0.28
CA ALA A 180 -31.12 26.01 -0.79
C ALA A 180 -31.43 27.50 -1.07
N GLU A 181 -30.72 28.44 -0.44
CA GLU A 181 -30.92 29.89 -0.55
C GLU A 181 -30.27 30.56 -1.79
N GLY A 182 -29.81 29.77 -2.77
CA GLY A 182 -29.20 30.24 -4.03
C GLY A 182 -27.67 30.10 -4.05
N ARG A 183 -27.05 30.33 -5.22
CA ARG A 183 -25.64 29.98 -5.57
C ARG A 183 -24.60 30.62 -4.62
N PRO A 184 -24.13 29.93 -3.56
CA PRO A 184 -23.28 30.57 -2.55
C PRO A 184 -21.84 30.69 -3.06
N VAL A 185 -21.27 31.90 -2.99
CA VAL A 185 -19.86 32.13 -3.32
C VAL A 185 -19.01 31.78 -2.10
N LEU A 186 -18.62 30.50 -2.00
CA LEU A 186 -17.86 30.00 -0.86
C LEU A 186 -16.34 30.11 -1.03
N ASP A 187 -15.85 30.29 -2.25
CA ASP A 187 -14.41 30.28 -2.55
C ASP A 187 -13.63 31.25 -1.64
N GLY A 188 -12.64 30.72 -0.91
CA GLY A 188 -11.84 31.47 0.05
C GLY A 188 -12.46 31.69 1.43
N GLN A 189 -13.73 31.31 1.65
CA GLN A 189 -14.36 31.38 2.98
C GLN A 189 -13.90 30.23 3.88
N ASP A 190 -13.90 30.48 5.19
CA ASP A 190 -13.56 29.47 6.19
C ASP A 190 -14.68 28.43 6.34
N VAL A 191 -14.28 27.18 6.43
CA VAL A 191 -15.17 26.03 6.65
C VAL A 191 -15.51 25.98 8.13
N THR A 192 -16.78 26.17 8.46
CA THR A 192 -17.29 26.20 9.83
C THR A 192 -18.32 25.09 10.06
N GLY A 193 -18.55 24.75 11.33
CA GLY A 193 -19.66 23.91 11.79
C GLY A 193 -20.74 24.74 12.47
N GLY A 194 -21.82 24.09 12.86
CA GLY A 194 -22.87 24.71 13.66
C GLY A 194 -23.86 23.68 14.18
N GLU A 195 -24.62 24.01 15.23
CA GLU A 195 -25.59 23.10 15.88
C GLU A 195 -26.60 22.46 14.89
N ALA A 196 -26.90 23.14 13.79
CA ALA A 196 -27.75 22.61 12.71
C ALA A 196 -27.17 21.34 12.04
N LEU A 197 -25.85 21.17 12.04
CA LEU A 197 -25.14 20.04 11.42
C LEU A 197 -24.74 18.95 12.42
N ARG A 198 -25.35 18.98 13.61
CA ARG A 198 -25.16 17.96 14.64
C ARG A 198 -25.79 16.63 14.22
N VAL A 199 -25.08 15.52 14.44
CA VAL A 199 -25.61 14.16 14.20
C VAL A 199 -26.67 13.82 15.23
N ASP A 200 -27.91 13.65 14.78
CA ASP A 200 -29.05 13.30 15.61
C ASP A 200 -29.38 11.79 15.54
N SER A 201 -29.14 11.13 14.39
CA SER A 201 -29.31 9.68 14.28
C SER A 201 -28.35 9.03 13.28
N LEU A 202 -28.10 7.73 13.50
CA LEU A 202 -27.30 6.87 12.64
C LEU A 202 -27.94 5.48 12.59
N GLU A 203 -28.36 5.04 11.41
CA GLU A 203 -29.07 3.77 11.22
C GLU A 203 -28.55 3.00 10.01
N ALA A 204 -28.50 1.67 10.10
CA ALA A 204 -28.22 0.82 8.94
C ALA A 204 -29.48 0.74 8.06
N LEU A 205 -29.33 0.90 6.75
CA LEU A 205 -30.45 0.83 5.81
C LEU A 205 -30.72 -0.58 5.27
N ASP A 206 -29.67 -1.40 5.21
CA ASP A 206 -29.72 -2.73 4.64
C ASP A 206 -29.78 -3.79 5.75
N GLY A 207 -30.62 -4.82 5.53
CA GLY A 207 -30.64 -6.02 6.35
C GLY A 207 -29.35 -6.86 6.23
N PRO A 208 -29.18 -7.91 7.05
CA PRO A 208 -28.03 -8.80 6.95
C PRO A 208 -27.90 -9.42 5.55
N GLY A 209 -26.85 -9.07 4.81
CA GLY A 209 -26.58 -9.58 3.45
C GLY A 209 -27.11 -8.71 2.30
N GLU A 210 -27.87 -7.66 2.59
CA GLU A 210 -28.33 -6.68 1.60
C GLU A 210 -27.28 -5.60 1.35
N THR A 211 -27.26 -5.05 0.13
CA THR A 211 -26.32 -3.98 -0.27
C THR A 211 -27.00 -2.95 -1.15
N THR A 212 -26.71 -1.67 -0.88
CA THR A 212 -27.20 -0.53 -1.66
C THR A 212 -26.13 -0.06 -2.65
N GLU A 213 -26.57 0.44 -3.79
CA GLU A 213 -25.71 1.10 -4.78
C GLU A 213 -25.26 2.48 -4.26
N LEU A 214 -23.96 2.74 -4.30
CA LEU A 214 -23.33 3.97 -3.82
C LEU A 214 -22.31 4.45 -4.84
N VAL A 215 -22.11 5.77 -4.92
CA VAL A 215 -21.20 6.47 -5.83
C VAL A 215 -20.07 7.12 -5.01
N ASP A 216 -18.88 7.15 -5.58
CA ASP A 216 -17.75 7.93 -5.04
C ASP A 216 -17.09 8.69 -6.20
N ILE A 217 -16.39 9.78 -5.86
CA ILE A 217 -15.71 10.66 -6.81
C ILE A 217 -14.32 11.02 -6.29
N THR A 218 -13.34 11.14 -7.17
CA THR A 218 -12.02 11.70 -6.83
C THR A 218 -11.99 13.19 -7.14
N THR A 219 -11.29 14.00 -6.33
CA THR A 219 -11.19 15.46 -6.49
C THR A 219 -9.76 15.92 -6.28
N GLY A 220 -9.40 17.09 -6.80
CA GLY A 220 -8.06 17.66 -6.63
C GLY A 220 -7.71 18.03 -5.17
N THR A 221 -8.71 18.28 -4.33
CA THR A 221 -8.55 18.67 -2.92
C THR A 221 -8.60 17.50 -1.94
N ARG A 222 -8.97 16.31 -2.44
CA ARG A 222 -9.16 15.08 -1.65
C ARG A 222 -10.38 15.11 -0.71
N ASP A 223 -11.32 16.00 -1.00
CA ASP A 223 -12.61 16.17 -0.34
C ASP A 223 -13.58 16.93 -1.27
N PHE A 224 -14.84 17.03 -0.86
CA PHE A 224 -15.86 17.82 -1.54
C PHE A 224 -17.03 18.14 -0.61
N VAL A 225 -17.86 19.12 -0.97
CA VAL A 225 -19.10 19.43 -0.25
C VAL A 225 -20.25 18.61 -0.80
N ALA A 226 -20.80 17.71 0.02
CA ALA A 226 -21.92 16.83 -0.28
C ALA A 226 -23.04 17.05 0.73
N ALA A 227 -24.25 17.36 0.26
CA ALA A 227 -25.43 17.61 1.08
C ALA A 227 -25.15 18.59 2.24
N GLY A 228 -24.40 19.65 1.95
CA GLY A 228 -24.08 20.70 2.91
C GLY A 228 -22.93 20.40 3.85
N VAL A 229 -22.27 19.24 3.75
CA VAL A 229 -21.16 18.86 4.63
C VAL A 229 -19.91 18.44 3.86
N VAL A 230 -18.75 18.55 4.48
CA VAL A 230 -17.46 18.17 3.87
C VAL A 230 -17.25 16.65 3.96
N SER A 231 -17.10 16.03 2.80
CA SER A 231 -16.98 14.59 2.54
C SER A 231 -15.58 14.23 2.00
N HIS A 232 -15.07 13.04 2.33
CA HIS A 232 -13.72 12.57 1.98
C HIS A 232 -13.67 11.66 0.72
N ASN A 233 -12.55 11.62 -0.02
CA ASN A 233 -12.22 10.61 -1.08
C ASN A 233 -10.70 10.14 -1.10
N CYS A 234 -10.32 9.04 -1.80
CA CYS A 234 -9.06 8.24 -1.57
C CYS A 234 -7.76 8.63 -2.36
N PHE A 235 -6.56 8.14 -1.95
CA PHE A 235 -5.21 8.60 -2.41
C PHE A 235 -4.15 7.54 -2.92
N ALA A 236 -4.28 6.20 -2.76
CA ALA A 236 -3.26 5.17 -3.15
C ALA A 236 -3.12 4.88 -4.68
N ARG A 237 -3.43 5.86 -5.48
CA ARG A 237 -4.15 5.72 -6.74
C ARG A 237 -3.32 6.04 -8.04
N PRO A 238 -2.31 6.94 -8.06
CA PRO A 238 -1.71 7.48 -9.31
C PRO A 238 -0.97 6.55 -10.29
N THR A 239 -0.71 5.28 -9.99
CA THR A 239 0.07 4.39 -10.91
C THR A 239 -0.71 3.89 -12.12
N HIS A 240 -2.04 4.04 -12.11
CA HIS A 240 -2.96 3.73 -13.22
C HIS A 240 -3.11 4.86 -14.24
N GLN A 241 -2.76 6.10 -13.84
CA GLN A 241 -2.89 7.29 -14.68
C GLN A 241 -1.98 7.29 -15.92
N TYR A 242 -0.95 6.42 -15.97
CA TYR A 242 -0.10 6.24 -17.15
C TYR A 242 -0.75 5.42 -18.28
N LEU A 243 -1.91 4.85 -18.02
CA LEU A 243 -2.70 4.04 -18.95
C LEU A 243 -4.05 4.70 -19.29
N ASP A 244 -4.22 5.96 -18.88
CA ASP A 244 -5.50 6.71 -18.91
C ASP A 244 -6.65 6.00 -18.17
N LEU A 245 -6.29 5.19 -17.15
CA LEU A 245 -7.21 4.53 -16.21
C LEU A 245 -7.23 5.29 -14.88
N ASP A 246 -8.38 5.31 -14.20
CA ASP A 246 -8.50 6.05 -12.93
C ASP A 246 -7.57 5.45 -11.88
N ALA A 247 -7.12 6.37 -11.06
CA ALA A 247 -6.28 6.13 -9.94
C ALA A 247 -7.01 5.22 -8.89
N GLY A 248 -8.35 5.21 -8.83
CA GLY A 248 -9.00 3.97 -9.22
C GLY A 248 -10.06 3.31 -8.36
N GLU A 249 -11.29 3.34 -8.84
CA GLU A 249 -11.99 2.06 -9.03
C GLU A 249 -11.14 1.08 -9.86
N ASP A 250 -10.43 1.60 -10.87
CA ASP A 250 -9.64 0.84 -11.83
C ASP A 250 -8.39 0.16 -11.26
N PHE A 251 -7.77 0.69 -10.20
CA PHE A 251 -6.66 0.00 -9.55
C PHE A 251 -7.09 -1.32 -8.88
N ASP A 252 -8.31 -1.32 -8.33
CA ASP A 252 -8.90 -2.42 -7.57
C ASP A 252 -9.74 -3.36 -8.45
N ARG A 253 -10.29 -2.82 -9.55
CA ARG A 253 -11.27 -3.48 -10.43
C ARG A 253 -10.78 -3.63 -11.85
N GLU A 254 -9.87 -2.81 -12.36
CA GLU A 254 -9.40 -2.85 -13.75
C GLU A 254 -7.97 -3.39 -13.83
N VAL A 255 -7.90 -4.72 -13.92
CA VAL A 255 -6.62 -5.44 -14.04
C VAL A 255 -6.27 -5.54 -15.52
N VAL A 256 -5.20 -4.88 -15.93
CA VAL A 256 -4.65 -5.06 -17.28
C VAL A 256 -3.93 -6.40 -17.34
N VAL A 257 -4.32 -7.21 -18.32
CA VAL A 257 -3.82 -8.56 -18.53
C VAL A 257 -3.15 -8.64 -19.89
N LYS A 258 -1.85 -8.95 -19.91
CA LYS A 258 -1.11 -9.16 -21.15
C LYS A 258 -1.36 -10.57 -21.67
N VAL A 259 -2.36 -10.75 -22.51
CA VAL A 259 -2.85 -12.09 -22.88
C VAL A 259 -1.93 -12.88 -23.80
N ASN A 260 -1.03 -12.21 -24.53
CA ASN A 260 -0.03 -12.82 -25.42
C ASN A 260 1.39 -12.80 -24.81
N VAL A 261 1.51 -12.61 -23.49
CA VAL A 261 2.80 -12.35 -22.85
C VAL A 261 3.79 -13.49 -23.03
N ASP A 262 3.33 -14.73 -23.07
CA ASP A 262 4.16 -15.92 -23.24
C ASP A 262 4.68 -16.05 -24.68
N ASP A 263 3.86 -15.79 -25.70
CA ASP A 263 4.30 -15.77 -27.10
C ASP A 263 5.36 -14.71 -27.36
N VAL A 264 5.12 -13.50 -26.86
CA VAL A 264 6.07 -12.39 -26.96
C VAL A 264 7.37 -12.72 -26.22
N LEU A 265 7.25 -13.31 -25.03
CA LEU A 265 8.41 -13.72 -24.24
C LEU A 265 9.23 -14.78 -24.98
N ARG A 266 8.61 -15.81 -25.57
CA ARG A 266 9.31 -16.82 -26.37
C ARG A 266 10.07 -16.17 -27.54
N ALA A 267 9.44 -15.25 -28.26
CA ALA A 267 10.06 -14.54 -29.37
C ALA A 267 11.25 -13.66 -28.91
N GLU A 268 11.15 -13.00 -27.76
CA GLU A 268 12.24 -12.20 -27.20
C GLU A 268 13.42 -13.06 -26.73
N LEU A 269 13.14 -14.19 -26.08
CA LEU A 269 14.15 -15.13 -25.57
C LEU A 269 14.86 -15.93 -26.68
N ALA A 270 14.22 -16.11 -27.83
CA ALA A 270 14.80 -16.78 -29.00
C ALA A 270 15.81 -15.92 -29.76
N ARG A 271 15.94 -14.63 -29.43
CA ARG A 271 16.90 -13.73 -30.09
C ARG A 271 18.33 -14.20 -29.81
N PRO A 272 19.22 -14.25 -30.82
CA PRO A 272 20.62 -14.64 -30.62
C PRO A 272 21.38 -13.75 -29.62
N SER A 273 20.91 -12.52 -29.42
CA SER A 273 21.48 -11.56 -28.46
C SER A 273 21.05 -11.80 -27.01
N TRP A 274 20.12 -12.72 -26.75
CA TRP A 274 19.66 -13.00 -25.40
C TRP A 274 20.72 -13.76 -24.60
N ALA A 275 21.25 -13.13 -23.56
CA ALA A 275 22.34 -13.66 -22.74
C ALA A 275 21.87 -14.61 -21.62
N ARG A 276 20.59 -14.99 -21.59
CA ARG A 276 20.00 -15.86 -20.55
C ARG A 276 20.21 -15.33 -19.13
N GLU A 277 20.14 -14.01 -18.98
CA GLU A 277 20.19 -13.37 -17.68
C GLU A 277 18.95 -13.73 -16.86
N ALA A 278 19.10 -13.85 -15.53
CA ALA A 278 18.01 -14.21 -14.65
C ALA A 278 16.83 -13.22 -14.71
N VAL A 279 15.61 -13.77 -14.78
CA VAL A 279 14.36 -13.02 -14.86
C VAL A 279 13.57 -13.16 -13.55
N ALA A 280 13.15 -12.04 -12.97
CA ALA A 280 12.33 -12.03 -11.77
C ALA A 280 10.84 -11.76 -12.05
N LEU A 281 9.98 -12.50 -11.37
CA LEU A 281 8.53 -12.37 -11.36
C LEU A 281 8.08 -11.90 -9.97
N GLY A 282 7.04 -11.07 -9.89
CA GLY A 282 6.59 -10.51 -8.60
C GLY A 282 7.32 -9.26 -8.15
N THR A 283 7.92 -8.52 -9.08
CA THR A 283 8.66 -7.28 -8.78
C THR A 283 7.74 -6.05 -8.68
N ASN A 284 6.65 -6.03 -9.45
CA ASN A 284 5.71 -4.91 -9.50
C ASN A 284 4.28 -5.32 -9.09
N THR A 285 3.81 -6.46 -9.59
CA THR A 285 2.50 -7.05 -9.25
C THR A 285 2.68 -8.53 -8.93
N ASP A 286 1.78 -9.08 -8.11
CA ASP A 286 1.86 -10.48 -7.74
C ASP A 286 1.48 -11.38 -8.94
N PRO A 287 2.37 -12.30 -9.37
CA PRO A 287 2.12 -13.18 -10.52
C PRO A 287 1.04 -14.24 -10.24
N TYR A 288 0.80 -14.56 -8.96
CA TYR A 288 -0.17 -15.53 -8.48
C TYR A 288 -1.33 -14.86 -7.72
N GLN A 289 -1.66 -13.62 -8.10
CA GLN A 289 -2.90 -12.96 -7.67
C GLN A 289 -4.14 -13.70 -8.21
N ARG A 290 -5.33 -13.36 -7.70
CA ARG A 290 -6.58 -14.05 -8.04
C ARG A 290 -6.84 -14.14 -9.55
N ALA A 291 -6.45 -13.12 -10.33
CA ALA A 291 -6.57 -13.09 -11.79
C ALA A 291 -5.92 -14.33 -12.47
N GLU A 292 -4.82 -14.84 -11.91
CA GLU A 292 -4.11 -16.01 -12.40
C GLU A 292 -4.94 -17.30 -12.34
N GLY A 293 -5.98 -17.36 -11.50
CA GLY A 293 -6.93 -18.48 -11.48
C GLY A 293 -7.71 -18.61 -12.79
N ARG A 294 -7.99 -17.49 -13.47
CA ARG A 294 -8.68 -17.42 -14.76
C ARG A 294 -7.70 -17.49 -15.93
N TYR A 295 -6.72 -16.59 -15.95
CA TYR A 295 -5.91 -16.36 -17.14
C TYR A 295 -4.82 -17.39 -17.35
N ARG A 296 -4.31 -18.00 -16.27
CA ARG A 296 -3.31 -19.07 -16.33
C ARG A 296 -2.11 -18.71 -17.21
N LEU A 297 -1.57 -17.49 -17.06
CA LEU A 297 -0.44 -17.01 -17.87
C LEU A 297 0.89 -17.57 -17.36
N MET A 298 0.98 -17.89 -16.07
CA MET A 298 2.22 -18.33 -15.45
C MET A 298 2.77 -19.64 -16.04
N PRO A 299 1.97 -20.67 -16.35
CA PRO A 299 2.49 -21.87 -17.01
C PRO A 299 3.24 -21.59 -18.30
N GLY A 300 2.69 -20.75 -19.20
CA GLY A 300 3.35 -20.39 -20.45
C GLY A 300 4.63 -19.57 -20.24
N ILE A 301 4.63 -18.67 -19.24
CA ILE A 301 5.81 -17.88 -18.88
C ILE A 301 6.94 -18.76 -18.33
N ILE A 302 6.61 -19.69 -17.42
CA ILE A 302 7.59 -20.61 -16.82
C ILE A 302 8.20 -21.51 -17.90
N ASP A 303 7.35 -22.07 -18.76
CA ASP A 303 7.77 -22.88 -19.90
C ASP A 303 8.70 -22.10 -20.85
N ALA A 304 8.34 -20.87 -21.23
CA ALA A 304 9.16 -20.03 -22.10
C ALA A 304 10.55 -19.74 -21.49
N LEU A 305 10.60 -19.39 -20.20
CA LEU A 305 11.87 -19.12 -19.50
C LEU A 305 12.73 -20.39 -19.39
N ALA A 306 12.16 -21.47 -18.87
CA ALA A 306 12.89 -22.72 -18.66
C ALA A 306 13.33 -23.35 -19.99
N GLY A 307 12.47 -23.35 -21.01
CA GLY A 307 12.76 -23.89 -22.34
C GLY A 307 13.85 -23.13 -23.09
N SER A 308 14.01 -21.83 -22.82
CA SER A 308 15.12 -21.03 -23.37
C SER A 308 16.44 -21.18 -22.60
N GLY A 309 16.44 -21.91 -21.47
CA GLY A 309 17.58 -22.01 -20.56
C GLY A 309 17.79 -20.75 -19.70
N THR A 310 16.75 -19.93 -19.51
CA THR A 310 16.81 -18.68 -18.74
C THR A 310 16.43 -18.94 -17.27
N PRO A 311 17.32 -18.66 -16.30
CA PRO A 311 17.00 -18.72 -14.88
C PRO A 311 15.83 -17.82 -14.50
N LEU A 312 15.00 -18.27 -13.56
CA LEU A 312 13.85 -17.50 -13.10
C LEU A 312 13.73 -17.46 -11.58
N SER A 313 13.11 -16.39 -11.08
CA SER A 313 12.68 -16.29 -9.70
C SER A 313 11.25 -15.78 -9.59
N VAL A 314 10.51 -16.28 -8.59
CA VAL A 314 9.14 -15.85 -8.29
C VAL A 314 9.08 -15.33 -6.86
N LEU A 315 8.55 -14.12 -6.67
CA LEU A 315 8.15 -13.61 -5.36
C LEU A 315 6.61 -13.46 -5.32
N THR A 316 5.95 -14.02 -4.30
CA THR A 316 4.47 -13.96 -4.21
C THR A 316 3.96 -13.90 -2.76
N LYS A 317 2.76 -13.35 -2.58
CA LYS A 317 1.88 -13.51 -1.42
C LYS A 317 0.74 -14.51 -1.70
N GLY A 318 0.47 -14.81 -2.97
CA GLY A 318 -0.60 -15.68 -3.42
C GLY A 318 -0.30 -17.17 -3.25
N THR A 319 -1.31 -17.95 -2.86
CA THR A 319 -1.21 -19.41 -2.69
C THR A 319 -1.46 -20.20 -3.98
N LEU A 320 -1.87 -19.53 -5.07
CA LEU A 320 -2.08 -20.16 -6.37
C LEU A 320 -0.81 -20.78 -6.97
N LEU A 321 0.38 -20.37 -6.51
CA LEU A 321 1.65 -20.99 -6.89
C LEU A 321 1.65 -22.50 -6.69
N ARG A 322 0.90 -23.02 -5.69
CA ARG A 322 0.75 -24.46 -5.44
C ARG A 322 0.29 -25.24 -6.68
N ARG A 323 -0.55 -24.65 -7.53
CA ARG A 323 -1.06 -25.25 -8.77
C ARG A 323 0.08 -25.57 -9.75
N ASP A 324 1.04 -24.66 -9.86
CA ASP A 324 2.11 -24.71 -10.88
C ASP A 324 3.42 -25.28 -10.30
N LEU A 325 3.39 -25.79 -9.07
CA LEU A 325 4.55 -26.36 -8.41
C LEU A 325 5.18 -27.54 -9.17
N PRO A 326 4.41 -28.49 -9.75
CA PRO A 326 4.99 -29.54 -10.60
C PRO A 326 5.76 -28.99 -11.81
N LEU A 327 5.26 -27.89 -12.40
CA LEU A 327 5.94 -27.22 -13.52
C LEU A 327 7.22 -26.52 -13.07
N LEU A 328 7.23 -25.91 -11.89
CA LEU A 328 8.44 -25.32 -11.31
C LEU A 328 9.50 -26.37 -10.95
N VAL A 329 9.08 -27.57 -10.52
CA VAL A 329 9.98 -28.70 -10.28
C VAL A 329 10.62 -29.17 -11.59
N ASP A 330 9.83 -29.31 -12.66
CA ASP A 330 10.36 -29.64 -13.99
C ASP A 330 11.28 -28.53 -14.53
N ALA A 331 10.92 -27.26 -14.37
CA ALA A 331 11.78 -26.13 -14.74
C ALA A 331 13.13 -26.16 -13.98
N ALA A 332 13.10 -26.50 -12.70
CA ALA A 332 14.30 -26.59 -11.86
C ALA A 332 15.28 -27.70 -12.29
N SER A 333 14.85 -28.67 -13.11
CA SER A 333 15.76 -29.66 -13.69
C SER A 333 16.57 -29.11 -14.89
N ARG A 334 16.20 -27.94 -15.41
CA ARG A 334 16.79 -27.33 -16.61
C ARG A 334 17.50 -26.01 -16.32
N VAL A 335 16.93 -25.20 -15.43
CA VAL A 335 17.42 -23.87 -15.08
C VAL A 335 17.37 -23.65 -13.58
N GLU A 336 18.12 -22.65 -13.11
CA GLU A 336 18.01 -22.22 -11.72
C GLU A 336 16.63 -21.57 -11.47
N VAL A 337 15.94 -22.03 -10.42
CA VAL A 337 14.61 -21.56 -10.01
C VAL A 337 14.64 -21.08 -8.57
N GLY A 338 14.35 -19.80 -8.36
CA GLY A 338 14.17 -19.21 -7.03
C GLY A 338 12.68 -19.04 -6.69
N ILE A 339 12.27 -19.46 -5.50
CA ILE A 339 10.92 -19.19 -4.98
C ILE A 339 11.02 -18.37 -3.69
N GLY A 340 10.23 -17.30 -3.64
CA GLY A 340 10.12 -16.39 -2.52
C GLY A 340 8.66 -16.20 -2.10
N VAL A 341 8.38 -16.31 -0.80
CA VAL A 341 7.07 -15.98 -0.23
C VAL A 341 7.19 -14.73 0.63
N SER A 342 6.34 -13.75 0.39
CA SER A 342 6.25 -12.54 1.23
C SER A 342 5.36 -12.81 2.44
N LEU A 343 5.95 -12.83 3.63
CA LEU A 343 5.27 -13.07 4.90
C LEU A 343 5.95 -12.26 6.00
N ALA A 344 5.32 -11.16 6.41
CA ALA A 344 5.85 -10.26 7.44
C ALA A 344 4.94 -10.12 8.66
N LEU A 345 3.66 -10.46 8.52
CA LEU A 345 2.64 -10.30 9.53
C LEU A 345 2.18 -11.69 9.95
N LEU A 346 2.57 -12.15 11.13
CA LEU A 346 2.14 -13.46 11.65
C LEU A 346 0.76 -13.39 12.30
N ASP A 347 0.45 -12.25 12.93
CA ASP A 347 -0.85 -11.96 13.53
C ASP A 347 -1.94 -11.81 12.45
N PRO A 348 -2.95 -12.69 12.42
CA PRO A 348 -4.05 -12.63 11.44
C PRO A 348 -4.86 -11.34 11.51
N GLU A 349 -5.02 -10.71 12.67
CA GLU A 349 -5.82 -9.48 12.80
C GLU A 349 -5.05 -8.28 12.22
N LEU A 350 -3.77 -8.14 12.58
CA LEU A 350 -2.89 -7.13 11.99
C LEU A 350 -2.73 -7.36 10.48
N GLN A 351 -2.58 -8.61 10.05
CA GLN A 351 -2.50 -8.97 8.63
C GLN A 351 -3.76 -8.59 7.87
N ALA A 352 -4.95 -8.94 8.38
CA ALA A 352 -6.22 -8.57 7.76
C ALA A 352 -6.43 -7.06 7.72
N SER A 353 -5.91 -6.33 8.73
CA SER A 353 -5.98 -4.88 8.79
C SER A 353 -5.06 -4.18 7.77
N VAL A 354 -3.85 -4.72 7.55
CA VAL A 354 -2.83 -4.12 6.67
C VAL A 354 -2.91 -4.61 5.23
N GLU A 355 -3.20 -5.89 4.99
CA GLU A 355 -3.22 -6.53 3.67
C GLU A 355 -4.43 -7.47 3.45
N PRO A 356 -5.68 -6.98 3.56
CA PRO A 356 -6.92 -7.78 3.63
C PRO A 356 -7.17 -8.73 2.45
N GLY A 357 -6.72 -8.39 1.24
CA GLY A 357 -6.97 -9.23 0.06
C GLY A 357 -6.05 -10.46 -0.06
N THR A 358 -5.00 -10.54 0.78
CA THR A 358 -3.94 -11.54 0.70
C THR A 358 -4.29 -12.79 1.52
N PRO A 359 -3.78 -13.98 1.15
CA PRO A 359 -3.94 -15.18 1.97
C PRO A 359 -3.41 -15.02 3.39
N SER A 360 -4.05 -15.71 4.33
CA SER A 360 -3.70 -15.65 5.75
C SER A 360 -2.23 -16.05 6.00
N PRO A 361 -1.62 -15.62 7.13
CA PRO A 361 -0.25 -15.99 7.48
C PRO A 361 -0.05 -17.51 7.49
N ARG A 362 -1.03 -18.25 8.04
CA ARG A 362 -1.05 -19.72 8.04
C ARG A 362 -1.01 -20.30 6.63
N ALA A 363 -1.86 -19.81 5.72
CA ALA A 363 -1.90 -20.29 4.35
C ALA A 363 -0.58 -20.03 3.59
N ARG A 364 0.10 -18.92 3.89
CA ARG A 364 1.44 -18.63 3.34
C ARG A 364 2.53 -19.52 3.93
N LEU A 365 2.49 -19.83 5.22
CA LEU A 365 3.39 -20.83 5.83
C LEU A 365 3.16 -22.23 5.23
N ASP A 366 1.91 -22.62 5.00
CA ASP A 366 1.57 -23.89 4.35
C ASP A 366 2.06 -23.93 2.88
N LEU A 367 2.08 -22.79 2.18
CA LEU A 367 2.71 -22.69 0.87
C LEU A 367 4.22 -22.96 0.96
N VAL A 368 4.92 -22.34 1.93
CA VAL A 368 6.35 -22.56 2.14
C VAL A 368 6.63 -24.06 2.38
N ARG A 369 5.87 -24.71 3.27
CA ARG A 369 5.98 -26.16 3.52
C ARG A 369 5.83 -26.97 2.24
N THR A 370 4.79 -26.71 1.46
CA THR A 370 4.53 -27.47 0.24
C THR A 370 5.59 -27.24 -0.84
N VAL A 371 6.14 -26.02 -0.97
CA VAL A 371 7.29 -25.78 -1.86
C VAL A 371 8.50 -26.62 -1.44
N ARG A 372 8.76 -26.72 -0.13
CA ARG A 372 9.86 -27.53 0.41
C ARG A 372 9.64 -29.03 0.28
N GLU A 373 8.42 -29.50 0.50
CA GLU A 373 8.01 -30.90 0.28
C GLU A 373 8.19 -31.31 -1.20
N ALA A 374 8.02 -30.38 -2.14
CA ALA A 374 8.31 -30.60 -3.56
C ALA A 374 9.81 -30.52 -3.91
N GLY A 375 10.69 -30.34 -2.93
CA GLY A 375 12.15 -30.33 -3.12
C GLY A 375 12.75 -28.99 -3.55
N LEU A 376 11.95 -27.93 -3.72
CA LEU A 376 12.43 -26.63 -4.20
C LEU A 376 12.85 -25.70 -3.05
N PRO A 377 13.92 -24.89 -3.20
CA PRO A 377 14.27 -23.88 -2.20
C PRO A 377 13.16 -22.83 -2.09
N CYS A 378 12.91 -22.35 -0.86
CA CYS A 378 11.91 -21.33 -0.61
C CYS A 378 12.46 -20.28 0.35
N GLY A 379 12.78 -19.11 -0.19
CA GLY A 379 13.07 -17.93 0.61
C GLY A 379 11.79 -17.31 1.18
N VAL A 380 11.90 -16.67 2.34
CA VAL A 380 10.83 -15.84 2.89
C VAL A 380 11.29 -14.39 2.96
N MET A 381 10.50 -13.51 2.37
CA MET A 381 10.67 -12.08 2.47
C MET A 381 9.82 -11.57 3.64
N VAL A 382 10.47 -11.31 4.77
CA VAL A 382 9.88 -10.60 5.92
C VAL A 382 9.91 -9.12 5.60
N ALA A 383 9.00 -8.72 4.71
CA ALA A 383 8.80 -7.35 4.30
C ALA A 383 7.30 -7.06 4.08
N PRO A 384 6.77 -5.96 4.63
CA PRO A 384 7.48 -4.97 5.43
C PRO A 384 7.54 -5.32 6.94
N VAL A 385 8.70 -5.12 7.59
CA VAL A 385 8.75 -4.96 9.06
C VAL A 385 8.19 -3.58 9.41
N LEU A 386 7.15 -3.56 10.22
CA LEU A 386 6.44 -2.35 10.64
C LEU A 386 7.01 -1.83 11.98
N PRO A 387 7.60 -0.62 12.01
CA PRO A 387 8.11 -0.02 13.25
C PRO A 387 7.11 -0.08 14.41
N TRP A 388 7.55 -0.54 15.58
CA TRP A 388 6.75 -0.73 16.81
C TRP A 388 5.56 -1.70 16.75
N LEU A 389 5.25 -2.26 15.59
CA LEU A 389 4.15 -3.22 15.42
C LEU A 389 4.67 -4.64 15.26
N THR A 390 5.74 -4.82 14.49
CA THR A 390 6.29 -6.15 14.18
C THR A 390 7.81 -6.22 14.34
N ASP A 391 8.42 -5.23 15.00
CA ASP A 391 9.88 -5.11 15.17
C ASP A 391 10.38 -5.40 16.60
N SER A 392 9.47 -5.84 17.49
CA SER A 392 9.83 -6.30 18.82
C SER A 392 10.59 -7.62 18.74
N THR A 393 11.45 -7.88 19.73
CA THR A 393 12.21 -9.13 19.82
C THR A 393 11.28 -10.33 19.82
N ARG A 394 10.18 -10.27 20.58
CA ARG A 394 9.17 -11.33 20.62
C ARG A 394 8.54 -11.57 19.24
N ALA A 395 8.01 -10.53 18.59
CA ALA A 395 7.32 -10.68 17.30
C ALA A 395 8.25 -11.21 16.20
N LEU A 396 9.49 -10.71 16.15
CA LEU A 396 10.49 -11.18 15.20
C LEU A 396 10.92 -12.62 15.49
N THR A 397 11.09 -12.98 16.77
CA THR A 397 11.44 -14.35 17.19
C THR A 397 10.34 -15.33 16.76
N GLU A 398 9.08 -15.04 17.09
CA GLU A 398 7.91 -15.86 16.75
C GLU A 398 7.76 -16.04 15.24
N LEU A 399 7.87 -14.96 14.47
CA LEU A 399 7.80 -15.02 13.00
C LEU A 399 8.94 -15.85 12.41
N LEU A 400 10.18 -15.64 12.87
CA LEU A 400 11.34 -16.36 12.34
C LEU A 400 11.33 -17.84 12.72
N ASP A 401 10.79 -18.21 13.90
CA ASP A 401 10.55 -19.60 14.28
C ASP A 401 9.51 -20.24 13.38
N ALA A 402 8.34 -19.60 13.20
CA ALA A 402 7.29 -20.12 12.33
C ALA A 402 7.78 -20.33 10.88
N VAL A 403 8.60 -19.39 10.37
CA VAL A 403 9.22 -19.47 9.04
C VAL A 403 10.25 -20.60 8.96
N LYS A 404 11.06 -20.79 10.02
CA LYS A 404 12.02 -21.90 10.10
C LYS A 404 11.31 -23.25 10.15
N ASP A 405 10.26 -23.38 10.95
CA ASP A 405 9.45 -24.58 11.11
C ASP A 405 8.71 -24.94 9.82
N ALA A 406 8.33 -23.94 9.02
CA ALA A 406 7.78 -24.16 7.68
C ALA A 406 8.83 -24.68 6.66
N GLY A 407 10.12 -24.70 7.03
CA GLY A 407 11.20 -25.25 6.22
C GLY A 407 11.87 -24.24 5.29
N ALA A 408 11.68 -22.93 5.50
CA ALA A 408 12.30 -21.89 4.67
C ALA A 408 13.83 -22.10 4.55
N THR A 409 14.38 -21.80 3.37
CA THR A 409 15.81 -21.96 3.07
C THR A 409 16.60 -20.67 3.20
N GLY A 410 15.91 -19.53 3.31
CA GLY A 410 16.53 -18.22 3.49
C GLY A 410 15.48 -17.21 3.93
N VAL A 411 15.94 -16.17 4.62
CA VAL A 411 15.07 -15.07 5.07
C VAL A 411 15.73 -13.74 4.76
N THR A 412 14.96 -12.85 4.12
CA THR A 412 15.35 -11.46 3.90
C THR A 412 14.39 -10.58 4.70
N VAL A 413 14.94 -9.74 5.57
CA VAL A 413 14.16 -8.83 6.42
C VAL A 413 14.33 -7.41 5.90
N LEU A 414 13.22 -6.75 5.58
CA LEU A 414 13.24 -5.36 5.11
C LEU A 414 12.25 -4.51 5.90
N PRO A 415 12.66 -3.31 6.35
CA PRO A 415 11.76 -2.36 6.96
C PRO A 415 10.73 -1.86 5.94
N LEU A 416 9.59 -1.40 6.45
CA LEU A 416 8.58 -0.72 5.66
C LEU A 416 9.18 0.41 4.81
N HIS A 417 8.73 0.46 3.56
CA HIS A 417 9.14 1.46 2.58
C HIS A 417 7.89 2.24 2.13
N LEU A 418 7.88 3.55 2.35
CA LEU A 418 6.69 4.41 2.22
C LEU A 418 6.83 5.38 1.05
N LYS A 419 6.54 4.90 -0.17
CA LYS A 419 6.47 5.72 -1.40
C LYS A 419 5.38 6.77 -1.30
N PRO A 420 5.58 7.97 -1.89
CA PRO A 420 4.46 8.88 -2.16
C PRO A 420 3.32 8.10 -2.84
N GLY A 421 2.08 8.28 -2.39
CA GLY A 421 0.94 7.43 -2.77
C GLY A 421 0.62 6.42 -1.66
N THR A 422 1.57 5.53 -1.38
CA THR A 422 1.44 4.48 -0.36
C THR A 422 1.59 5.04 1.06
N ARG A 423 2.44 6.07 1.25
CA ARG A 423 2.75 6.67 2.54
C ARG A 423 1.50 7.22 3.20
N GLU A 424 0.73 7.99 2.48
CA GLU A 424 -0.46 8.68 2.99
C GLU A 424 -1.56 7.68 3.33
N TRP A 425 -1.69 6.60 2.53
CA TRP A 425 -2.59 5.49 2.84
C TRP A 425 -2.17 4.77 4.12
N TYR A 426 -0.91 4.39 4.22
CA TYR A 426 -0.37 3.68 5.39
C TYR A 426 -0.38 4.56 6.64
N MET A 427 0.03 5.81 6.55
CA MET A 427 0.00 6.76 7.68
C MET A 427 -1.44 7.07 8.10
N GLY A 428 -2.39 7.10 7.16
CA GLY A 428 -3.81 7.19 7.47
C GLY A 428 -4.34 5.95 8.20
N TRP A 429 -3.91 4.75 7.80
CA TRP A 429 -4.19 3.52 8.54
C TRP A 429 -3.56 3.55 9.94
N LEU A 430 -2.28 3.93 10.03
CA LEU A 430 -1.54 4.02 11.28
C LEU A 430 -2.18 5.02 12.25
N ALA A 431 -2.64 6.17 11.75
CA ALA A 431 -3.34 7.16 12.57
C ALA A 431 -4.69 6.66 13.11
N ARG A 432 -5.35 5.73 12.40
CA ARG A 432 -6.61 5.13 12.85
C ARG A 432 -6.37 4.01 13.86
N GLU A 433 -5.52 3.06 13.51
CA GLU A 433 -5.37 1.80 14.26
C GLU A 433 -4.30 1.93 15.37
N HIS A 434 -3.30 2.79 15.18
CA HIS A 434 -2.16 2.97 16.09
C HIS A 434 -1.73 4.45 16.24
N PRO A 435 -2.63 5.37 16.64
CA PRO A 435 -2.37 6.81 16.66
C PRO A 435 -1.12 7.22 17.45
N ARG A 436 -0.82 6.52 18.55
CA ARG A 436 0.37 6.75 19.38
C ARG A 436 1.69 6.55 18.63
N LEU A 437 1.69 5.77 17.55
CA LEU A 437 2.88 5.50 16.75
C LEU A 437 3.13 6.54 15.66
N VAL A 438 2.14 7.37 15.31
CA VAL A 438 2.24 8.34 14.22
C VAL A 438 3.45 9.27 14.36
N PRO A 439 3.70 9.93 15.52
CA PRO A 439 4.86 10.80 15.65
C PRO A 439 6.20 10.06 15.46
N GLY A 440 6.25 8.79 15.85
CA GLY A 440 7.43 7.94 15.64
C GLY A 440 7.68 7.65 14.17
N TYR A 441 6.63 7.28 13.44
CA TYR A 441 6.73 7.06 12.00
C TYR A 441 7.07 8.34 11.24
N GLU A 442 6.51 9.50 11.61
CA GLU A 442 6.86 10.78 11.00
C GLU A 442 8.36 11.08 11.12
N ARG A 443 8.98 10.79 12.27
CA ARG A 443 10.42 10.94 12.47
C ARG A 443 11.23 9.90 11.71
N VAL A 444 10.83 8.62 11.75
CA VAL A 444 11.53 7.54 11.03
C VAL A 444 11.52 7.79 9.52
N TYR A 445 10.45 8.36 8.98
CA TYR A 445 10.27 8.62 7.55
C TYR A 445 10.38 10.12 7.17
N ALA A 446 11.02 10.94 8.01
CA ALA A 446 11.10 12.39 7.81
C ALA A 446 11.82 12.78 6.50
N ARG A 447 12.83 12.00 6.09
CA ARG A 447 13.69 12.29 4.94
C ARG A 447 13.26 11.62 3.63
N GLY A 448 12.07 11.03 3.60
CA GLY A 448 11.48 10.47 2.37
C GLY A 448 10.97 9.05 2.54
N THR A 449 11.22 8.23 1.52
CA THR A 449 10.59 6.93 1.34
C THR A 449 11.11 5.83 2.27
N TYR A 450 12.40 5.88 2.55
CA TYR A 450 13.08 4.88 3.36
C TYR A 450 13.04 5.28 4.83
N ALA A 451 12.96 4.26 5.70
CA ALA A 451 13.20 4.45 7.12
C ALA A 451 14.60 5.05 7.34
N SER A 452 14.74 5.87 8.39
CA SER A 452 15.99 6.52 8.75
C SER A 452 17.14 5.52 8.83
N THR A 453 18.35 5.95 8.46
CA THR A 453 19.55 5.09 8.55
C THR A 453 19.73 4.52 9.95
N ALA A 454 19.44 5.32 10.98
CA ALA A 454 19.48 4.87 12.37
C ALA A 454 18.52 3.69 12.65
N TYR A 455 17.26 3.79 12.21
CA TYR A 455 16.29 2.70 12.37
C TYR A 455 16.70 1.44 11.61
N ARG A 456 17.21 1.58 10.38
CA ARG A 456 17.64 0.46 9.55
C ARG A 456 18.84 -0.29 10.15
N SER A 457 19.85 0.45 10.64
CA SER A 457 21.00 -0.15 11.32
C SER A 457 20.58 -0.86 12.60
N TRP A 458 19.71 -0.23 13.40
CA TRP A 458 19.18 -0.84 14.62
C TRP A 458 18.40 -2.13 14.35
N LEU A 459 17.51 -2.13 13.35
CA LEU A 459 16.75 -3.31 12.97
C LEU A 459 17.69 -4.43 12.53
N TRP A 460 18.71 -4.09 11.75
CA TRP A 460 19.71 -5.05 11.30
C TRP A 460 20.50 -5.68 12.45
N ASP A 461 21.03 -4.87 13.38
CA ASP A 461 21.76 -5.37 14.54
C ASP A 461 20.89 -6.23 15.46
N ARG A 462 19.57 -5.99 15.49
CA ARG A 462 18.60 -6.83 16.17
C ARG A 462 18.37 -8.17 15.46
N VAL A 463 18.09 -8.17 14.15
CA VAL A 463 17.67 -9.39 13.45
C VAL A 463 18.84 -10.31 13.10
N ARG A 464 20.05 -9.78 12.86
CA ARG A 464 21.23 -10.58 12.49
C ARG A 464 21.46 -11.79 13.42
N PRO A 465 21.59 -11.62 14.75
CA PRO A 465 21.80 -12.77 15.64
C PRO A 465 20.62 -13.77 15.62
N MET A 466 19.38 -13.29 15.43
CA MET A 466 18.19 -14.15 15.35
C MET A 466 18.18 -15.02 14.08
N LEU A 467 18.67 -14.47 12.97
CA LEU A 467 18.84 -15.18 11.70
C LEU A 467 19.98 -16.21 11.77
N GLU A 468 21.11 -15.82 12.37
CA GLU A 468 22.25 -16.72 12.61
C GLU A 468 21.86 -17.91 13.47
N ALA A 469 21.15 -17.68 14.58
CA ALA A 469 20.69 -18.73 15.49
C ALA A 469 19.78 -19.79 14.82
N ARG A 470 19.06 -19.41 13.76
CA ARG A 470 18.16 -20.31 13.00
C ARG A 470 18.83 -20.93 11.77
N GLY A 471 20.12 -20.66 11.56
CA GLY A 471 20.88 -21.17 10.42
C GLY A 471 20.48 -20.55 9.09
N PHE A 472 19.82 -19.38 9.08
CA PHE A 472 19.63 -18.60 7.86
C PHE A 472 20.94 -17.90 7.43
N GLY A 473 21.89 -17.76 8.36
CA GLY A 473 23.18 -17.11 8.18
C GLY A 473 23.08 -15.63 7.80
N VAL A 474 24.20 -14.90 7.82
CA VAL A 474 24.32 -13.61 7.11
C VAL A 474 24.29 -13.80 5.58
N ALA A 475 24.26 -15.07 5.16
CA ALA A 475 24.06 -15.61 3.83
C ALA A 475 22.60 -15.51 3.31
N GLY A 476 21.68 -14.83 4.00
CA GLY A 476 20.42 -14.34 3.42
C GLY A 476 20.62 -13.39 2.20
N HIS A 477 21.87 -13.10 1.85
CA HIS A 477 22.28 -12.49 0.58
C HIS A 477 23.24 -13.33 -0.27
N ARG A 478 23.72 -14.50 0.18
CA ARG A 478 24.71 -15.33 -0.53
C ARG A 478 24.60 -16.82 -0.18
N GLY A 479 23.83 -17.56 -0.99
CA GLY A 479 23.84 -19.01 -1.16
C GLY A 479 23.28 -19.34 -2.56
N PRO A 480 23.73 -20.39 -3.25
CA PRO A 480 24.04 -20.42 -4.68
C PRO A 480 22.79 -20.34 -5.57
N ALA A 481 22.35 -19.11 -5.83
CA ALA A 481 21.40 -18.74 -6.86
C ALA A 481 21.61 -17.25 -7.21
N GLY A 482 22.84 -16.93 -7.64
CA GLY A 482 23.34 -15.57 -7.79
C GLY A 482 24.84 -15.57 -8.05
N VAL A 483 25.19 -15.53 -9.34
CA VAL A 483 26.53 -15.59 -9.95
C VAL A 483 27.62 -14.84 -9.16
N GLU A 484 28.77 -15.49 -9.07
CA GLU A 484 30.00 -15.08 -8.38
C GLU A 484 30.45 -13.65 -8.70
N GLY A 485 30.53 -12.81 -7.66
CA GLY A 485 31.15 -11.49 -7.69
C GLY A 485 32.17 -11.34 -6.56
N ARG A 486 33.44 -11.56 -6.88
CA ARG A 486 34.61 -11.55 -6.00
C ARG A 486 34.74 -10.20 -5.24
N PHE A 487 34.52 -10.19 -3.93
CA PHE A 487 34.99 -9.10 -3.04
C PHE A 487 35.88 -9.69 -1.94
N ARG A 488 37.14 -9.24 -1.91
CA ARG A 488 38.13 -9.61 -0.90
C ARG A 488 37.68 -9.12 0.49
N ARG A 489 37.97 -9.93 1.50
CA ARG A 489 37.82 -9.66 2.93
C ARG A 489 38.56 -8.35 3.27
N GLY A 490 37.83 -7.25 3.46
CA GLY A 490 38.35 -6.06 4.12
C GLY A 490 38.36 -6.32 5.62
N GLU A 491 39.49 -6.06 6.27
CA GLU A 491 39.68 -6.26 7.71
C GLU A 491 38.68 -5.47 8.57
N PRO A 492 38.31 -5.97 9.77
CA PRO A 492 37.32 -5.31 10.61
C PRO A 492 37.90 -4.03 11.22
N GLY A 493 37.38 -2.88 10.80
CA GLY A 493 37.56 -1.61 11.50
C GLY A 493 36.82 -1.63 12.84
N ASP A 494 37.59 -1.77 13.92
CA ASP A 494 37.16 -1.96 15.30
C ASP A 494 36.62 -0.67 15.96
N ARG A 495 35.42 -0.20 15.59
CA ARG A 495 34.86 1.03 16.21
C ARG A 495 33.44 1.01 16.77
N HIS A 496 32.69 -0.10 16.77
CA HIS A 496 31.33 -0.13 17.38
C HIS A 496 31.03 -1.41 18.20
N ARG A 497 32.03 -1.97 18.90
CA ARG A 497 31.92 -3.20 19.69
C ARG A 497 31.65 -2.97 21.19
N ARG A 498 30.77 -2.04 21.58
CA ARG A 498 30.50 -1.75 23.02
C ARG A 498 29.05 -1.89 23.51
N SER A 499 28.11 -2.32 22.68
CA SER A 499 26.73 -2.60 23.14
C SER A 499 26.26 -3.93 22.58
N GLY A 500 25.64 -4.76 23.43
CA GLY A 500 24.96 -5.99 23.01
C GLY A 500 23.81 -5.72 22.02
N PRO A 501 23.14 -6.75 21.49
CA PRO A 501 22.02 -6.57 20.58
C PRO A 501 20.95 -5.64 21.21
N PRO A 502 20.31 -4.74 20.43
CA PRO A 502 19.37 -3.78 21.00
C PRO A 502 18.20 -4.46 21.71
N THR A 503 17.96 -4.13 22.98
CA THR A 503 16.84 -4.65 23.78
C THR A 503 15.51 -3.99 23.41
N ASP A 504 14.37 -4.62 23.72
CA ASP A 504 13.06 -4.03 23.47
C ASP A 504 12.92 -2.67 24.16
N GLY A 505 12.36 -1.68 23.45
CA GLY A 505 12.27 -0.29 23.91
C GLY A 505 13.53 0.57 23.68
N ALA A 506 14.71 -0.02 23.43
CA ALA A 506 15.95 0.72 23.14
C ALA A 506 16.04 1.13 21.65
N TYR A 507 15.08 1.92 21.18
CA TYR A 507 15.05 2.47 19.81
C TYR A 507 16.11 3.58 19.64
N PRO A 508 16.54 3.89 18.41
CA PRO A 508 17.48 5.00 18.18
C PRO A 508 16.96 6.32 18.76
N ALA A 509 17.86 7.16 19.29
CA ALA A 509 17.50 8.44 19.89
C ALA A 509 16.65 9.30 18.94
N GLY A 510 15.54 9.85 19.45
CA GLY A 510 14.58 10.63 18.66
C GLY A 510 13.55 9.78 17.89
N SER A 511 13.49 8.45 18.07
CA SER A 511 12.47 7.62 17.39
C SER A 511 11.11 7.65 18.12
N LEU A 512 11.07 7.88 19.43
CA LEU A 512 9.85 8.12 20.22
C LEU A 512 9.96 9.44 21.00
N ALA A 513 8.84 10.14 21.19
CA ALA A 513 8.71 11.16 22.24
C ALA A 513 8.20 10.44 23.49
N VAL A 514 8.80 10.72 24.64
CA VAL A 514 8.41 10.14 25.93
C VAL A 514 7.05 10.73 26.31
N ASP A 515 6.01 9.91 26.49
CA ASP A 515 4.78 10.36 27.16
C ASP A 515 5.03 10.54 28.66
N PRO A 516 4.39 11.53 29.32
CA PRO A 516 4.52 11.74 30.75
C PRO A 516 3.90 10.56 31.51
N ALA A 517 4.56 10.15 32.59
CA ALA A 517 4.17 9.00 33.41
C ALA A 517 2.69 9.03 33.86
N PRO A 518 2.06 7.87 34.15
CA PRO A 518 0.72 7.84 34.71
C PRO A 518 0.71 8.50 36.10
N GLN A 519 -0.17 9.47 36.31
CA GLN A 519 -0.55 9.92 37.64
C GLN A 519 -1.38 8.82 38.30
N ASP A 520 -0.72 7.92 39.02
CA ASP A 520 -1.18 7.38 40.31
C ASP A 520 -0.27 6.24 40.77
N ALA A 521 0.72 6.58 41.60
CA ALA A 521 1.26 5.74 42.66
C ALA A 521 2.08 6.64 43.60
N ARG A 522 1.43 7.13 44.66
CA ARG A 522 2.15 7.60 45.85
C ARG A 522 2.68 6.35 46.56
N ASP A 523 4.00 6.21 46.65
CA ASP A 523 4.75 5.98 47.89
C ASP A 523 6.19 5.50 47.64
N GLY A 524 7.14 6.36 48.03
CA GLY A 524 8.45 6.05 48.63
C GLY A 524 9.39 5.00 48.01
N HIS A 525 10.31 5.42 47.15
CA HIS A 525 11.75 5.56 47.49
C HIS A 525 12.57 6.13 46.32
N GLY A 526 13.50 7.01 46.65
CA GLY A 526 14.15 7.95 45.75
C GLY A 526 15.28 7.40 44.89
N GLY A 527 15.46 8.07 43.75
CA GLY A 527 16.57 7.92 42.81
C GLY A 527 16.49 8.99 41.71
N ALA A 528 16.79 10.24 42.08
CA ALA A 528 17.21 11.34 41.19
C ALA A 528 18.36 10.90 40.25
N LEU A 529 18.67 11.44 39.06
CA LEU A 529 18.23 12.60 38.27
C LEU A 529 18.89 12.52 36.86
N ALA A 530 18.29 13.19 35.88
CA ALA A 530 18.87 14.04 34.80
C ALA A 530 20.01 13.56 33.84
N GLY A 531 19.85 13.92 32.55
CA GLY A 531 20.88 13.82 31.52
C GLY A 531 20.49 14.38 30.15
N MET A 532 20.01 15.63 30.10
CA MET A 532 20.08 16.48 28.89
C MET A 532 21.41 17.26 28.93
N PRO A 533 21.92 17.68 27.77
CA PRO A 533 22.43 19.05 27.66
C PRO A 533 21.61 19.85 26.65
N VAL A 534 21.09 20.98 27.11
CA VAL A 534 20.78 22.18 26.33
C VAL A 534 21.88 23.20 26.62
N ASP A 535 22.63 23.58 25.59
CA ASP A 535 22.84 24.97 25.18
C ASP A 535 23.93 25.03 24.09
N GLY A 536 23.69 25.90 23.11
CA GLY A 536 24.42 25.97 21.86
C GLY A 536 25.83 26.55 21.98
N GLY A 537 26.71 26.07 21.10
CA GLY A 537 28.03 26.67 20.87
C GLY A 537 28.92 25.80 20.01
N GLY A 538 28.85 25.99 18.68
CA GLY A 538 29.97 25.86 17.73
C GLY A 538 30.63 24.49 17.48
N LEU A 539 31.02 24.31 16.21
CA LEU A 539 32.09 23.44 15.69
C LEU A 539 31.75 21.93 15.58
N ASP A 540 31.98 21.22 14.48
CA ASP A 540 32.62 21.54 13.20
C ASP A 540 31.96 20.74 12.07
N VAL A 541 31.82 21.39 10.91
CA VAL A 541 31.68 20.70 9.63
C VAL A 541 33.05 20.08 9.34
N VAL A 542 33.23 18.81 9.67
CA VAL A 542 34.36 18.03 9.16
C VAL A 542 33.83 17.14 8.04
N GLY A 543 34.10 17.60 6.81
CA GLY A 543 33.98 16.78 5.61
C GLY A 543 34.85 15.54 5.74
N GLY A 544 34.30 14.41 5.31
CA GLY A 544 34.97 13.12 5.28
C GLY A 544 34.03 12.11 4.67
N GLY A 545 34.01 12.07 3.33
CA GLY A 545 33.14 11.18 2.58
C GLY A 545 33.38 9.72 2.90
N VAL A 546 32.29 8.97 3.03
CA VAL A 546 32.14 7.64 2.44
C VAL A 546 30.65 7.50 2.12
N GLU A 547 30.30 7.61 0.84
CA GLU A 547 29.01 7.15 0.33
C GLU A 547 28.90 5.65 0.56
N GLN A 548 28.34 5.20 1.68
CA GLN A 548 27.98 3.79 1.86
C GLN A 548 26.63 3.50 1.22
N VAL A 549 26.71 3.34 -0.09
CA VAL A 549 26.16 2.23 -0.86
C VAL A 549 24.90 1.56 -0.22
N LEU A 550 23.71 2.16 -0.44
CA LEU A 550 22.33 1.71 -0.11
C LEU A 550 21.67 0.68 -1.08
N PHE A 551 21.44 -0.57 -0.62
CA PHE A 551 20.79 -1.71 -1.31
C PHE A 551 19.54 -1.35 -2.13
#